data_AF-A0A7D4C320-F1
#
_entry.id   AF-A0A7D4C320-F1
#
_cell.length_a   1.000
_cell.length_b   1.000
_cell.length_c   1.000
_cell.angle_alpha   90.00
_cell.angle_beta   90.00
_cell.angle_gamma   90.00
#
_symmetry.space_group_name_H-M   'P 1'
#
loop_
_entity.id
_entity.type
_entity.pdbx_description
1 polymer ?
#
loop_
_entity_poly.entity_id
_entity_poly.type
_entity_poly.pdbx_seq_one_letter_code
_entity_poly.pdbx_strand_id
1 'polypeptide(L)'
;MLRIPLLIRPLVGVMLLTSACSQAADTQSSTGQPQETAQAKPGKKGKKGSHKKDKAEAAADGLRHMGKLTQGILESSGLCAAPEAGTYFTFGDDGQPPIVYRVDGHGQQVAQFTLGAPNHDWESLSRDASGNYYMGDCGNNNSDRQNLAILRFRPATPGQVQKISFKYPDQTEFPPSKSERNFDCEASLWHDGQVYLFTKDRATQSTCKVYTVPDQPGSYTAKLITKLAIPGEVTDATLSPDGHRLILLARQELFILDGNSWADILKASPRHISLQGAGQTEGAAFKDPNTLLITTEQGDVYELDL
;
A
#
# COMPACT_ATOMS: atom_id res chain seq x y z
N MET A 1 12.73 59.77 -18.22
CA MET A 1 11.37 60.35 -18.11
C MET A 1 10.39 59.19 -18.24
N LEU A 2 10.01 58.51 -17.16
CA LEU A 2 8.92 58.83 -16.22
C LEU A 2 7.52 58.81 -16.88
N ARG A 3 6.72 57.74 -16.65
CA ARG A 3 5.47 57.74 -15.84
C ARG A 3 4.57 56.50 -16.09
N ILE A 4 4.49 55.66 -15.05
CA ILE A 4 3.30 55.08 -14.35
C ILE A 4 2.02 54.79 -15.16
N PRO A 5 1.48 53.57 -15.04
CA PRO A 5 0.16 53.35 -14.38
C PRO A 5 0.22 52.10 -13.48
N LEU A 6 -0.68 51.77 -12.55
CA LEU A 6 -1.77 52.40 -11.79
C LEU A 6 -1.99 51.38 -10.64
N LEU A 7 -2.00 51.82 -9.39
CA LEU A 7 -2.30 50.95 -8.23
C LEU A 7 -3.78 50.54 -8.22
N ILE A 8 -4.06 49.25 -8.05
CA ILE A 8 -5.29 48.76 -7.40
C ILE A 8 -4.96 47.55 -6.52
N ARG A 9 -5.27 47.66 -5.22
CA ARG A 9 -5.35 46.63 -4.18
C ARG A 9 -6.41 47.11 -3.17
N PRO A 10 -6.98 46.26 -2.31
CA PRO A 10 -7.79 45.08 -2.56
C PRO A 10 -9.18 45.22 -1.88
N LEU A 11 -10.11 44.28 -2.07
CA LEU A 11 -11.21 44.08 -1.13
C LEU A 11 -11.26 42.62 -0.68
N VAL A 12 -11.03 42.44 0.61
CA VAL A 12 -11.13 41.18 1.36
C VAL A 12 -12.60 40.94 1.66
N GLY A 13 -13.13 39.77 1.27
CA GLY A 13 -14.44 39.27 1.66
C GLY A 13 -14.28 37.91 2.33
N VAL A 14 -14.26 37.90 3.66
CA VAL A 14 -14.33 36.70 4.49
C VAL A 14 -15.81 36.35 4.67
N MET A 15 -16.22 35.15 4.26
CA MET A 15 -17.55 34.61 4.56
C MET A 15 -17.36 33.36 5.42
N LEU A 16 -17.61 33.51 6.72
CA LEU A 16 -17.73 32.43 7.69
C LEU A 16 -19.16 31.86 7.60
N LEU A 17 -19.29 30.57 7.34
CA LEU A 17 -20.53 29.82 7.51
C LEU A 17 -20.36 28.87 8.71
N THR A 18 -21.02 29.23 9.81
CA THR A 18 -21.16 28.40 11.01
C THR A 18 -22.45 27.59 10.92
N SER A 19 -22.34 26.26 10.95
CA SER A 19 -23.49 25.36 11.10
C SER A 19 -23.59 24.95 12.57
N ALA A 20 -24.60 25.46 13.26
CA ALA A 20 -24.91 25.17 14.65
C ALA A 20 -25.81 23.93 14.81
N CYS A 21 -25.58 23.18 15.88
CA CYS A 21 -26.42 22.11 16.40
C CYS A 21 -27.83 22.61 16.77
N SER A 22 -28.84 21.74 16.61
CA SER A 22 -30.16 21.93 17.19
C SER A 22 -30.57 20.69 17.98
N GLN A 23 -30.98 20.90 19.24
CA GLN A 23 -31.79 19.97 20.03
C GLN A 23 -33.22 20.50 20.08
N ALA A 24 -34.21 19.60 20.06
CA ALA A 24 -35.57 19.88 20.51
C ALA A 24 -36.14 18.63 21.19
N ALA A 25 -36.94 18.90 22.23
CA ALA A 25 -37.46 17.98 23.22
C ALA A 25 -38.96 17.65 23.00
N ASP A 26 -39.45 16.83 23.93
CA ASP A 26 -40.86 16.60 24.36
C ASP A 26 -41.71 15.67 23.48
N THR A 27 -42.39 14.65 24.03
CA THR A 27 -43.42 14.76 25.08
C THR A 27 -43.75 13.40 25.72
N GLN A 28 -44.22 13.47 26.97
CA GLN A 28 -44.73 12.39 27.83
C GLN A 28 -46.16 11.92 27.48
N SER A 29 -46.50 10.68 27.81
CA SER A 29 -47.81 10.25 28.37
C SER A 29 -47.65 8.81 28.91
N SER A 30 -47.82 8.53 30.21
CA SER A 30 -49.05 8.39 31.02
C SER A 30 -49.32 6.91 31.34
N THR A 31 -49.50 6.64 32.63
CA THR A 31 -49.58 5.34 33.32
C THR A 31 -51.01 4.86 33.55
N GLY A 32 -51.25 3.54 33.53
CA GLY A 32 -52.45 2.90 34.10
C GLY A 32 -52.49 1.36 33.91
N GLN A 33 -52.44 0.62 35.01
CA GLN A 33 -52.52 -0.86 35.22
C GLN A 33 -53.94 -1.46 34.92
N PRO A 34 -54.24 -2.80 35.00
CA PRO A 34 -53.59 -3.87 35.81
C PRO A 34 -53.53 -5.35 35.27
N GLN A 35 -52.79 -6.16 36.04
CA GLN A 35 -53.04 -7.57 36.48
C GLN A 35 -52.60 -8.82 35.68
N GLU A 36 -52.01 -9.74 36.47
CA GLU A 36 -51.92 -11.22 36.38
C GLU A 36 -51.02 -11.82 35.26
N THR A 37 -50.13 -12.81 35.48
CA THR A 37 -50.02 -13.91 36.45
C THR A 37 -48.57 -14.44 36.54
N ALA A 38 -48.28 -15.11 37.67
CA ALA A 38 -47.48 -16.33 37.81
C ALA A 38 -45.92 -16.37 37.75
N GLN A 39 -45.37 -16.89 38.87
CA GLN A 39 -44.31 -17.91 38.99
C GLN A 39 -42.82 -17.51 39.15
N ALA A 40 -42.43 -17.36 40.42
CA ALA A 40 -41.42 -18.12 41.18
C ALA A 40 -40.02 -18.49 40.61
N LYS A 41 -39.00 -18.06 41.39
CA LYS A 41 -37.70 -18.72 41.76
C LYS A 41 -36.47 -18.53 40.83
N PRO A 42 -35.21 -18.77 41.29
CA PRO A 42 -34.35 -17.76 41.94
C PRO A 42 -32.93 -17.68 41.31
N GLY A 43 -32.08 -16.76 41.80
CA GLY A 43 -30.61 -16.97 41.76
C GLY A 43 -29.78 -15.85 41.16
N LYS A 44 -29.30 -14.94 42.02
CA LYS A 44 -28.12 -14.11 41.74
C LYS A 44 -26.87 -15.00 41.64
N LYS A 45 -26.20 -15.02 40.48
CA LYS A 45 -24.76 -15.30 40.38
C LYS A 45 -24.11 -14.19 39.58
N GLY A 46 -23.16 -13.50 40.23
CA GLY A 46 -22.40 -12.41 39.65
C GLY A 46 -21.58 -12.87 38.44
N LYS A 47 -21.72 -12.13 37.34
CA LYS A 47 -20.89 -12.27 36.15
C LYS A 47 -19.60 -11.46 36.39
N LYS A 48 -18.54 -12.10 36.87
CA LYS A 48 -17.19 -11.52 36.82
C LYS A 48 -16.77 -11.48 35.36
N GLY A 49 -16.63 -10.27 34.81
CA GLY A 49 -16.00 -10.06 33.52
C GLY A 49 -14.55 -10.52 33.60
N SER A 50 -14.23 -11.59 32.87
CA SER A 50 -12.84 -11.90 32.57
C SER A 50 -12.41 -10.94 31.46
N HIS A 51 -11.70 -9.88 31.84
CA HIS A 51 -10.82 -9.18 30.91
C HIS A 51 -9.84 -10.22 30.36
N LYS A 52 -10.09 -10.66 29.13
CA LYS A 52 -9.12 -11.40 28.35
C LYS A 52 -8.04 -10.37 28.04
N LYS A 53 -6.97 -10.41 28.82
CA LYS A 53 -5.74 -9.68 28.54
C LYS A 53 -5.23 -10.30 27.24
N ASP A 54 -5.33 -9.58 26.13
CA ASP A 54 -4.68 -10.00 24.90
C ASP A 54 -3.20 -10.18 25.23
N LYS A 55 -2.75 -11.43 25.23
CA LYS A 55 -1.32 -11.72 25.26
C LYS A 55 -0.82 -11.23 23.91
N ALA A 56 -0.06 -10.14 23.90
CA ALA A 56 0.78 -9.81 22.78
C ALA A 56 1.60 -11.06 22.45
N GLU A 57 1.30 -11.70 21.33
CA GLU A 57 2.15 -12.74 20.77
C GLU A 57 3.48 -12.08 20.39
N ALA A 58 4.58 -12.80 20.61
CA ALA A 58 5.90 -12.26 20.36
C ALA A 58 6.04 -11.94 18.86
N ALA A 59 6.62 -10.79 18.54
CA ALA A 59 6.96 -10.44 17.16
C ALA A 59 7.81 -11.56 16.52
N ALA A 60 7.76 -11.64 15.19
CA ALA A 60 8.59 -12.57 14.44
C ALA A 60 10.05 -12.50 14.90
N ASP A 61 10.72 -13.65 14.99
CA ASP A 61 12.14 -13.67 15.33
C ASP A 61 12.91 -12.83 14.30
N GLY A 62 13.71 -11.88 14.77
CA GLY A 62 14.42 -10.91 13.92
C GLY A 62 13.64 -9.66 13.50
N LEU A 63 12.33 -9.54 13.76
CA LEU A 63 11.56 -8.32 13.46
C LEU A 63 11.77 -7.24 14.53
N ARG A 64 12.38 -6.12 14.17
CA ARG A 64 12.71 -5.01 15.06
C ARG A 64 12.00 -3.74 14.64
N HIS A 65 11.31 -3.07 15.56
CA HIS A 65 10.77 -1.72 15.30
C HIS A 65 11.92 -0.71 15.31
N MET A 66 12.06 0.04 14.21
CA MET A 66 13.17 0.96 13.97
C MET A 66 12.79 2.42 14.18
N GLY A 67 11.51 2.73 13.99
CA GLY A 67 11.02 4.10 14.04
C GLY A 67 9.66 4.24 13.37
N LYS A 68 9.33 5.48 13.00
CA LYS A 68 8.08 5.83 12.36
C LYS A 68 8.38 6.87 11.27
N LEU A 69 7.71 6.75 10.13
CA LEU A 69 7.68 7.76 9.09
C LEU A 69 7.28 9.12 9.72
N THR A 70 7.98 10.18 9.32
CA THR A 70 7.75 11.53 9.85
C THR A 70 6.31 11.99 9.68
N GLN A 71 5.80 12.76 10.65
CA GLN A 71 4.43 13.26 10.65
C GLN A 71 4.15 14.07 9.38
N GLY A 72 3.38 13.49 8.46
CA GLY A 72 3.07 14.04 7.15
C GLY A 72 3.07 13.00 6.02
N ILE A 73 3.82 11.91 6.18
CA ILE A 73 3.73 10.74 5.30
C ILE A 73 2.64 9.84 5.87
N LEU A 74 1.43 9.95 5.31
CA LEU A 74 0.26 9.16 5.69
C LEU A 74 0.10 8.02 4.69
N GLU A 75 -0.26 6.83 5.19
CA GLU A 75 -0.65 5.68 4.34
C GLU A 75 0.44 5.34 3.32
N SER A 76 1.62 4.96 3.82
CA SER A 76 2.74 4.57 2.94
C SER A 76 2.42 3.28 2.18
N SER A 77 2.28 3.35 0.85
CA SER A 77 1.95 2.21 -0.02
C SER A 77 3.14 1.62 -0.78
N GLY A 78 4.39 1.84 -0.33
CA GLY A 78 5.54 1.20 -0.95
C GLY A 78 6.89 1.74 -0.52
N LEU A 79 7.95 0.97 -0.80
CA LEU A 79 9.31 1.30 -0.39
C LEU A 79 10.34 0.86 -1.45
N CYS A 80 11.25 1.75 -1.83
CA CYS A 80 12.33 1.43 -2.78
C CYS A 80 13.64 2.07 -2.37
N ALA A 81 14.78 1.41 -2.58
CA ALA A 81 16.07 2.03 -2.32
C ALA A 81 16.26 3.33 -3.14
N ALA A 82 16.68 4.41 -2.49
CA ALA A 82 17.03 5.66 -3.15
C ALA A 82 18.49 5.63 -3.69
N PRO A 83 18.93 6.61 -4.50
CA PRO A 83 20.30 6.66 -4.99
C PRO A 83 21.34 6.78 -3.87
N GLU A 84 21.00 7.49 -2.79
CA GLU A 84 21.86 7.64 -1.62
C GLU A 84 21.73 6.41 -0.69
N ALA A 85 22.87 5.79 -0.38
CA ALA A 85 22.93 4.60 0.47
C ALA A 85 22.29 4.86 1.85
N GLY A 86 21.53 3.88 2.34
CA GLY A 86 20.81 3.98 3.62
C GLY A 86 19.54 4.84 3.57
N THR A 87 19.13 5.30 2.38
CA THR A 87 17.87 6.03 2.20
C THR A 87 16.95 5.32 1.21
N TYR A 88 15.66 5.59 1.35
CA TYR A 88 14.58 4.91 0.64
C TYR A 88 13.56 5.93 0.16
N PHE A 89 12.94 5.67 -0.98
CA PHE A 89 11.77 6.39 -1.44
C PHE A 89 10.50 5.68 -0.97
N THR A 90 9.54 6.48 -0.54
CA THR A 90 8.16 6.09 -0.22
C THR A 90 7.21 7.19 -0.69
N PHE A 91 5.92 6.92 -0.67
CA PHE A 91 4.84 7.79 -1.16
C PHE A 91 3.55 7.41 -0.41
N GLY A 92 2.59 8.34 -0.39
CA GLY A 92 1.28 8.07 0.19
C GLY A 92 0.33 7.41 -0.81
N ASP A 93 -0.71 6.77 -0.28
CA ASP A 93 -1.78 6.07 -0.99
C ASP A 93 -2.66 6.98 -1.87
N ASP A 94 -3.74 6.45 -2.45
CA ASP A 94 -4.74 7.18 -3.25
C ASP A 94 -5.17 8.51 -2.60
N GLY A 95 -5.35 9.52 -3.45
CA GLY A 95 -5.80 10.86 -3.05
C GLY A 95 -4.72 11.71 -2.38
N GLN A 96 -3.54 11.16 -2.06
CA GLN A 96 -2.44 11.92 -1.52
C GLN A 96 -1.74 12.78 -2.60
N PRO A 97 -1.08 13.90 -2.22
CA PRO A 97 -0.29 14.68 -3.17
C PRO A 97 0.75 13.82 -3.91
N PRO A 98 1.09 14.11 -5.18
CA PRO A 98 2.05 13.34 -5.97
C PRO A 98 3.51 13.63 -5.53
N ILE A 99 3.80 13.37 -4.27
CA ILE A 99 5.09 13.61 -3.63
C ILE A 99 5.73 12.26 -3.35
N VAL A 100 6.99 12.13 -3.77
CA VAL A 100 7.86 11.04 -3.36
C VAL A 100 8.77 11.57 -2.25
N TYR A 101 8.73 10.89 -1.11
CA TYR A 101 9.53 11.22 0.06
C TYR A 101 10.77 10.36 0.09
N ARG A 102 11.93 10.95 0.39
CA ARG A 102 13.14 10.20 0.72
C ARG A 102 13.28 10.15 2.23
N VAL A 103 13.37 8.95 2.78
CA VAL A 103 13.51 8.69 4.22
C VAL A 103 14.79 7.91 4.51
N ASP A 104 15.31 8.01 5.73
CA ASP A 104 16.36 7.11 6.21
C ASP A 104 15.77 5.78 6.74
N GLY A 105 16.63 4.87 7.22
CA GLY A 105 16.23 3.58 7.81
C GLY A 105 15.42 3.66 9.10
N HIS A 106 15.25 4.85 9.69
CA HIS A 106 14.39 5.08 10.86
C HIS A 106 13.06 5.76 10.49
N GLY A 107 12.83 6.00 9.20
CA GLY A 107 11.66 6.71 8.69
C GLY A 107 11.77 8.23 8.74
N GLN A 108 12.94 8.79 9.02
CA GLN A 108 13.11 10.24 9.03
C GLN A 108 13.20 10.78 7.60
N GLN A 109 12.28 11.67 7.24
CA GLN A 109 12.32 12.34 5.94
C GLN A 109 13.56 13.23 5.82
N VAL A 110 14.36 12.97 4.79
CA VAL A 110 15.59 13.71 4.47
C VAL A 110 15.47 14.54 3.18
N ALA A 111 14.52 14.22 2.30
CA ALA A 111 14.21 15.01 1.12
C ALA A 111 12.80 14.65 0.59
N GLN A 112 12.32 15.42 -0.39
CA GLN A 112 11.13 15.08 -1.16
C GLN A 112 11.19 15.73 -2.55
N PHE A 113 10.41 15.21 -3.49
CA PHE A 113 10.15 15.86 -4.77
C PHE A 113 8.72 15.59 -5.24
N THR A 114 8.17 16.50 -6.02
CA THR A 114 6.88 16.31 -6.70
C THR A 114 7.11 15.60 -8.03
N LEU A 115 6.40 14.50 -8.24
CA LEU A 115 6.43 13.77 -9.51
C LEU A 115 5.52 14.45 -10.53
N GLY A 116 5.93 14.47 -11.80
CA GLY A 116 5.19 15.09 -12.92
C GLY A 116 3.97 14.29 -13.39
N ALA A 117 3.33 13.54 -12.50
CA ALA A 117 2.12 12.76 -12.75
C ALA A 117 1.22 12.82 -11.49
N PRO A 118 -0.11 12.88 -11.64
CA PRO A 118 -1.01 12.79 -10.50
C PRO A 118 -0.92 11.40 -9.84
N ASN A 119 -1.17 11.36 -8.54
CA ASN A 119 -1.47 10.12 -7.83
C ASN A 119 -2.93 9.76 -8.10
N HIS A 120 -3.18 8.70 -8.87
CA HIS A 120 -4.53 8.18 -9.11
C HIS A 120 -4.82 6.94 -8.28
N ASP A 121 -3.81 6.07 -8.10
CA ASP A 121 -3.81 4.92 -7.19
C ASP A 121 -2.37 4.33 -7.23
N TRP A 122 -1.42 5.00 -6.56
CA TRP A 122 -0.03 4.55 -6.52
C TRP A 122 0.16 3.48 -5.44
N GLU A 123 0.76 2.35 -5.82
CA GLU A 123 0.77 1.15 -4.96
C GLU A 123 2.14 0.45 -4.85
N SER A 124 3.12 0.82 -5.67
CA SER A 124 4.43 0.15 -5.59
C SER A 124 5.52 0.98 -6.25
N LEU A 125 6.76 0.75 -5.85
CA LEU A 125 7.92 1.41 -6.44
C LEU A 125 9.10 0.45 -6.58
N SER A 126 9.62 0.33 -7.79
CA SER A 126 10.87 -0.40 -8.07
C SER A 126 11.82 0.45 -8.91
N ARG A 127 13.06 -0.04 -9.09
CA ARG A 127 14.09 0.66 -9.88
C ARG A 127 14.89 -0.31 -10.72
N ASP A 128 15.43 0.20 -11.82
CA ASP A 128 16.43 -0.52 -12.60
C ASP A 128 17.86 -0.12 -12.22
N ALA A 129 18.82 -0.87 -12.76
CA ALA A 129 20.25 -0.61 -12.57
C ALA A 129 20.74 0.68 -13.26
N SER A 130 19.93 1.28 -14.14
CA SER A 130 20.23 2.51 -14.88
C SER A 130 19.69 3.78 -14.20
N GLY A 131 19.11 3.64 -13.00
CA GLY A 131 18.56 4.75 -12.22
C GLY A 131 17.19 5.24 -12.68
N ASN A 132 16.45 4.46 -13.48
CA ASN A 132 15.03 4.71 -13.70
C ASN A 132 14.21 4.06 -12.57
N TYR A 133 13.13 4.73 -12.19
CA TYR A 133 12.16 4.27 -11.21
C TYR A 133 10.83 3.99 -11.90
N TYR A 134 10.11 3.01 -11.36
CA TYR A 134 8.86 2.47 -11.89
C TYR A 134 7.83 2.48 -10.77
N MET A 135 6.92 3.46 -10.80
CA MET A 135 5.81 3.59 -9.85
C MET A 135 4.58 2.89 -10.42
N GLY A 136 3.97 1.97 -9.67
CA GLY A 136 2.71 1.34 -10.05
C GLY A 136 1.54 2.29 -9.81
N ASP A 137 1.01 2.91 -10.87
CA ASP A 137 -0.25 3.64 -10.85
C ASP A 137 -1.37 2.69 -11.29
N CYS A 138 -1.64 1.71 -10.43
CA CYS A 138 -2.39 0.51 -10.81
C CYS A 138 -3.23 -0.15 -9.70
N GLY A 139 -3.39 0.51 -8.55
CA GLY A 139 -4.42 0.13 -7.58
C GLY A 139 -5.79 0.06 -8.24
N ASN A 140 -6.56 -0.98 -7.86
CA ASN A 140 -7.79 -1.36 -8.54
C ASN A 140 -8.67 -2.28 -7.67
N ASN A 141 -8.96 -1.86 -6.43
CA ASN A 141 -9.72 -2.61 -5.41
C ASN A 141 -11.04 -3.21 -5.92
N ASN A 142 -11.73 -2.47 -6.78
CA ASN A 142 -13.01 -2.90 -7.35
C ASN A 142 -12.86 -3.74 -8.64
N SER A 143 -11.66 -3.81 -9.21
CA SER A 143 -11.37 -4.42 -10.51
C SER A 143 -12.17 -3.78 -11.65
N ASP A 144 -12.46 -2.48 -11.60
CA ASP A 144 -13.21 -1.71 -12.61
C ASP A 144 -12.36 -0.66 -13.34
N ARG A 145 -11.13 -0.40 -12.88
CA ARG A 145 -10.21 0.58 -13.46
C ARG A 145 -9.62 0.09 -14.78
N GLN A 146 -9.63 0.97 -15.78
CA GLN A 146 -9.16 0.70 -17.16
C GLN A 146 -7.94 1.52 -17.59
N ASN A 147 -7.44 2.41 -16.74
CA ASN A 147 -6.33 3.33 -17.03
C ASN A 147 -5.03 2.96 -16.26
N LEU A 148 -4.86 1.67 -15.94
CA LEU A 148 -3.70 1.13 -15.22
C LEU A 148 -2.39 1.42 -15.94
N ALA A 149 -1.36 1.76 -15.18
CA ALA A 149 -0.05 1.99 -15.75
C ALA A 149 1.11 1.87 -14.77
N ILE A 150 2.31 1.75 -15.34
CA ILE A 150 3.56 2.00 -14.64
C ILE A 150 4.09 3.36 -15.08
N LEU A 151 4.41 4.23 -14.13
CA LEU A 151 5.04 5.52 -14.35
C LEU A 151 6.55 5.34 -14.28
N ARG A 152 7.24 5.62 -15.38
CA ARG A 152 8.69 5.57 -15.48
C ARG A 152 9.28 6.97 -15.37
N PHE A 153 10.22 7.17 -14.45
CA PHE A 153 10.82 8.48 -14.21
C PHE A 153 12.26 8.39 -13.68
N ARG A 154 12.91 9.55 -13.57
CA ARG A 154 14.19 9.71 -12.86
C ARG A 154 14.08 10.77 -11.79
N PRO A 155 14.61 10.56 -10.56
CA PRO A 155 14.59 11.56 -9.50
C PRO A 155 15.26 12.90 -9.88
N ALA A 156 16.25 12.86 -10.78
CA ALA A 156 16.93 14.07 -11.28
C ALA A 156 16.05 14.93 -12.21
N THR A 157 15.01 14.36 -12.81
CA THR A 157 14.07 15.03 -13.72
C THR A 157 12.64 14.61 -13.38
N PRO A 158 12.14 14.90 -12.17
CA PRO A 158 10.89 14.32 -11.67
C PRO A 158 9.65 14.80 -12.43
N GLY A 159 9.75 15.93 -13.15
CA GLY A 159 8.71 16.41 -14.06
C GLY A 159 8.62 15.67 -15.40
N GLN A 160 9.59 14.80 -15.73
CA GLN A 160 9.59 14.00 -16.96
C GLN A 160 9.16 12.57 -16.64
N VAL A 161 7.84 12.33 -16.70
CA VAL A 161 7.24 11.02 -16.44
C VAL A 161 6.78 10.40 -17.75
N GLN A 162 7.19 9.17 -18.01
CA GLN A 162 6.71 8.36 -19.12
C GLN A 162 5.71 7.33 -18.61
N LYS A 163 4.75 6.94 -19.45
CA LYS A 163 3.68 6.02 -19.06
C LYS A 163 3.78 4.70 -19.83
N ILE A 164 3.73 3.59 -19.09
CA ILE A 164 3.62 2.23 -19.61
C ILE A 164 2.21 1.77 -19.25
N SER A 165 1.25 2.06 -20.13
CA SER A 165 -0.15 1.69 -19.91
C SER A 165 -0.36 0.21 -20.18
N PHE A 166 -1.19 -0.45 -19.39
CA PHE A 166 -1.47 -1.86 -19.61
C PHE A 166 -2.91 -2.24 -19.31
N LYS A 167 -3.33 -3.36 -19.89
CA LYS A 167 -4.55 -4.08 -19.54
C LYS A 167 -4.24 -5.55 -19.35
N TYR A 168 -5.04 -6.24 -18.54
CA TYR A 168 -4.92 -7.68 -18.38
C TYR A 168 -5.48 -8.43 -19.59
N PRO A 169 -4.85 -9.54 -20.00
CA PRO A 169 -5.32 -10.35 -21.12
C PRO A 169 -6.63 -11.10 -20.81
N ASP A 170 -6.88 -11.39 -19.54
CA ASP A 170 -7.98 -12.24 -19.04
C ASP A 170 -9.05 -11.47 -18.25
N GLN A 171 -9.01 -10.13 -18.24
CA GLN A 171 -10.07 -9.30 -17.67
C GLN A 171 -11.05 -8.86 -18.77
N THR A 172 -12.21 -9.50 -18.84
CA THR A 172 -13.24 -9.19 -19.84
C THR A 172 -14.36 -8.29 -19.33
N GLU A 173 -14.43 -8.08 -18.01
CA GLU A 173 -15.47 -7.29 -17.33
C GLU A 173 -14.85 -6.29 -16.35
N PHE A 174 -15.52 -5.15 -16.15
CA PHE A 174 -15.07 -4.03 -15.33
C PHE A 174 -16.26 -3.46 -14.52
N PRO A 175 -16.54 -3.96 -13.30
CA PRO A 175 -15.83 -5.05 -12.62
C PRO A 175 -16.33 -6.45 -13.02
N PRO A 176 -15.48 -7.48 -12.90
CA PRO A 176 -15.95 -8.87 -12.96
C PRO A 176 -16.77 -9.23 -11.72
N SER A 177 -17.36 -10.43 -11.75
CA SER A 177 -18.02 -11.02 -10.58
C SER A 177 -17.08 -11.06 -9.37
N LYS A 178 -17.63 -10.98 -8.14
CA LYS A 178 -16.81 -10.95 -6.92
C LYS A 178 -15.84 -12.14 -6.80
N SER A 179 -16.24 -13.31 -7.28
CA SER A 179 -15.42 -14.53 -7.31
C SER A 179 -14.26 -14.50 -8.30
N GLU A 180 -14.20 -13.50 -9.18
CA GLU A 180 -13.19 -13.37 -10.24
C GLU A 180 -12.33 -12.11 -10.10
N ARG A 181 -12.48 -11.35 -9.01
CA ARG A 181 -11.72 -10.12 -8.73
C ARG A 181 -10.28 -10.43 -8.30
N ASN A 182 -9.45 -10.70 -9.29
CA ASN A 182 -8.01 -10.88 -9.13
C ASN A 182 -7.27 -10.10 -10.23
N PHE A 183 -7.54 -8.80 -10.24
CA PHE A 183 -7.03 -7.78 -11.18
C PHE A 183 -6.64 -6.47 -10.46
N ASP A 184 -6.53 -6.54 -9.15
CA ASP A 184 -6.01 -5.46 -8.32
C ASP A 184 -4.50 -5.56 -8.27
N CYS A 185 -3.77 -4.53 -8.70
CA CYS A 185 -2.31 -4.57 -8.81
C CYS A 185 -1.66 -3.72 -7.74
N GLU A 186 -1.23 -4.36 -6.67
CA GLU A 186 -0.66 -3.65 -5.53
C GLU A 186 0.82 -3.92 -5.32
N ALA A 187 1.46 -4.67 -6.22
CA ALA A 187 2.90 -4.85 -6.19
C ALA A 187 3.47 -4.91 -7.60
N SER A 188 4.62 -4.28 -7.79
CA SER A 188 5.35 -4.33 -9.06
C SER A 188 6.86 -4.32 -8.86
N LEU A 189 7.57 -4.96 -9.77
CA LEU A 189 9.01 -5.12 -9.71
C LEU A 189 9.62 -5.05 -11.10
N TRP A 190 10.59 -4.16 -11.30
CA TRP A 190 11.45 -4.20 -12.47
C TRP A 190 12.49 -5.32 -12.35
N HIS A 191 12.63 -6.12 -13.41
CA HIS A 191 13.70 -7.11 -13.56
C HIS A 191 13.97 -7.37 -15.05
N ASP A 192 15.24 -7.30 -15.46
CA ASP A 192 15.73 -7.68 -16.80
C ASP A 192 14.93 -7.08 -17.97
N GLY A 193 14.71 -5.76 -17.96
CA GLY A 193 14.02 -5.03 -19.03
C GLY A 193 12.49 -5.17 -19.01
N GLN A 194 11.95 -5.81 -17.99
CA GLN A 194 10.52 -6.04 -17.81
C GLN A 194 10.04 -5.48 -16.48
N VAL A 195 8.79 -5.06 -16.43
CA VAL A 195 8.08 -4.81 -15.16
C VAL A 195 7.13 -5.98 -14.91
N TYR A 196 7.32 -6.65 -13.78
CA TYR A 196 6.45 -7.70 -13.29
C TYR A 196 5.37 -7.09 -12.39
N LEU A 197 4.15 -7.61 -12.53
CA LEU A 197 2.94 -7.10 -11.87
C LEU A 197 2.36 -8.24 -11.04
N PHE A 198 2.09 -7.97 -9.77
CA PHE A 198 1.63 -8.96 -8.81
C PHE A 198 0.26 -8.53 -8.29
N THR A 199 -0.73 -9.40 -8.46
CA THR A 199 -2.09 -9.06 -8.07
C THR A 199 -2.38 -9.36 -6.61
N LYS A 200 -3.23 -8.52 -6.02
CA LYS A 200 -3.93 -8.73 -4.77
C LYS A 200 -5.24 -9.45 -5.07
N ASP A 201 -5.39 -10.66 -4.53
CA ASP A 201 -6.57 -11.49 -4.79
C ASP A 201 -7.76 -11.05 -3.93
N ARG A 202 -8.55 -10.11 -4.46
CA ARG A 202 -9.80 -9.62 -3.83
C ARG A 202 -10.95 -10.63 -3.87
N ALA A 203 -10.77 -11.79 -4.52
CA ALA A 203 -11.78 -12.84 -4.56
C ALA A 203 -11.59 -13.85 -3.43
N THR A 204 -10.51 -14.63 -3.48
CA THR A 204 -10.30 -15.74 -2.54
C THR A 204 -9.12 -15.55 -1.59
N GLN A 205 -8.33 -14.50 -1.79
CA GLN A 205 -7.12 -14.20 -1.01
C GLN A 205 -6.14 -15.39 -0.96
N SER A 206 -6.02 -16.14 -2.07
CA SER A 206 -5.25 -17.39 -2.12
C SER A 206 -4.22 -17.44 -3.25
N THR A 207 -4.37 -16.59 -4.26
CA THR A 207 -3.60 -16.69 -5.50
C THR A 207 -3.12 -15.33 -5.97
N CYS A 208 -1.80 -15.10 -6.00
CA CYS A 208 -1.22 -13.96 -6.68
C CYS A 208 -0.98 -14.30 -8.17
N LYS A 209 -1.64 -13.60 -9.10
CA LYS A 209 -1.32 -13.71 -10.53
C LYS A 209 -0.11 -12.83 -10.81
N VAL A 210 0.83 -13.36 -11.60
CA VAL A 210 2.03 -12.65 -12.03
C VAL A 210 1.92 -12.34 -13.50
N TYR A 211 1.93 -11.06 -13.86
CA TYR A 211 1.98 -10.60 -15.24
C TYR A 211 3.28 -9.87 -15.53
N THR A 212 3.52 -9.55 -16.80
CA THR A 212 4.63 -8.69 -17.19
C THR A 212 4.29 -7.79 -18.37
N VAL A 213 4.95 -6.63 -18.41
CA VAL A 213 5.00 -5.68 -19.53
C VAL A 213 6.46 -5.25 -19.78
N PRO A 214 6.82 -4.79 -21.00
CA PRO A 214 8.12 -4.16 -21.24
C PRO A 214 8.32 -2.90 -20.40
N ASP A 215 9.57 -2.56 -20.11
CA ASP A 215 9.93 -1.36 -19.35
C ASP A 215 9.95 -0.05 -20.17
N GLN A 216 9.48 -0.11 -21.42
CA GLN A 216 9.44 1.03 -22.33
C GLN A 216 8.03 1.64 -22.45
N PRO A 217 7.92 2.97 -22.60
CA PRO A 217 6.63 3.66 -22.72
C PRO A 217 5.79 3.11 -23.87
N GLY A 218 4.48 2.98 -23.65
CA GLY A 218 3.59 2.40 -24.63
C GLY A 218 2.27 1.93 -24.02
N SER A 219 1.48 1.23 -24.83
CA SER A 219 0.24 0.59 -24.42
C SER A 219 0.33 -0.90 -24.71
N TYR A 220 0.18 -1.73 -23.68
CA TYR A 220 0.41 -3.17 -23.78
C TYR A 220 -0.80 -3.97 -23.29
N THR A 221 -1.00 -5.14 -23.90
CA THR A 221 -1.69 -6.22 -23.21
C THR A 221 -0.66 -6.96 -22.39
N ALA A 222 -0.82 -7.00 -21.06
CA ALA A 222 0.12 -7.69 -20.19
C ALA A 222 0.15 -9.20 -20.51
N LYS A 223 1.29 -9.85 -20.28
CA LYS A 223 1.42 -11.30 -20.43
C LYS A 223 1.29 -11.97 -19.07
N LEU A 224 0.30 -12.85 -18.91
CA LEU A 224 0.19 -13.71 -17.73
C LEU A 224 1.35 -14.73 -17.74
N ILE A 225 2.18 -14.70 -16.70
CA ILE A 225 3.37 -15.56 -16.57
C ILE A 225 3.06 -16.79 -15.72
N THR A 226 2.48 -16.59 -14.54
CA THR A 226 2.16 -17.67 -13.61
C THR A 226 1.08 -17.25 -12.60
N LYS A 227 0.67 -18.19 -11.76
CA LYS A 227 -0.17 -17.98 -10.59
C LYS A 227 0.54 -18.60 -9.38
N LEU A 228 0.90 -17.78 -8.41
CA LEU A 228 1.56 -18.20 -7.19
C LEU A 228 0.51 -18.49 -6.12
N ALA A 229 0.66 -19.61 -5.42
CA ALA A 229 -0.16 -19.95 -4.26
C ALA A 229 0.32 -19.16 -3.03
N ILE A 230 -0.08 -17.90 -2.97
CA ILE A 230 0.27 -16.96 -1.91
C ILE A 230 -1.04 -16.65 -1.15
N PRO A 231 -1.23 -17.21 0.06
CA PRO A 231 -2.35 -16.83 0.89
C PRO A 231 -2.15 -15.41 1.40
N GLY A 232 -3.25 -14.66 1.49
CA GLY A 232 -3.22 -13.26 1.86
C GLY A 232 -3.22 -12.31 0.67
N GLU A 233 -3.38 -11.04 1.00
CA GLU A 233 -3.45 -9.94 0.04
C GLU A 233 -2.04 -9.37 -0.14
N VAL A 234 -1.40 -9.65 -1.29
CA VAL A 234 -0.09 -9.10 -1.65
C VAL A 234 -0.15 -7.57 -1.67
N THR A 235 0.86 -6.93 -1.08
CA THR A 235 0.96 -5.47 -0.91
C THR A 235 2.29 -4.88 -1.38
N ASP A 236 3.35 -5.68 -1.51
CA ASP A 236 4.59 -5.20 -2.16
C ASP A 236 5.43 -6.38 -2.69
N ALA A 237 6.37 -6.08 -3.59
CA ALA A 237 7.34 -7.03 -4.12
C ALA A 237 8.74 -6.41 -4.21
N THR A 238 9.75 -7.12 -3.69
CA THR A 238 11.14 -6.66 -3.76
C THR A 238 12.11 -7.79 -4.06
N LEU A 239 13.19 -7.49 -4.77
CA LEU A 239 14.18 -8.47 -5.23
C LEU A 239 15.53 -8.20 -4.58
N SER A 240 16.20 -9.25 -4.12
CA SER A 240 17.54 -9.15 -3.57
C SER A 240 18.51 -8.58 -4.61
N PRO A 241 19.57 -7.87 -4.19
CA PRO A 241 20.52 -7.26 -5.12
C PRO A 241 21.21 -8.24 -6.09
N ASP A 242 21.33 -9.51 -5.71
CA ASP A 242 21.88 -10.59 -6.55
C ASP A 242 20.86 -11.22 -7.49
N GLY A 243 19.57 -10.86 -7.39
CA GLY A 243 18.49 -11.38 -8.21
C GLY A 243 18.04 -12.80 -7.87
N HIS A 244 18.46 -13.34 -6.72
CA HIS A 244 18.18 -14.73 -6.35
C HIS A 244 17.02 -14.93 -5.36
N ARG A 245 16.48 -13.85 -4.79
CA ARG A 245 15.41 -13.92 -3.80
C ARG A 245 14.35 -12.85 -4.05
N LEU A 246 13.16 -13.30 -4.42
CA LEU A 246 11.95 -12.47 -4.43
C LEU A 246 11.29 -12.52 -3.07
N ILE A 247 10.93 -11.35 -2.57
CA ILE A 247 10.05 -11.16 -1.42
C ILE A 247 8.71 -10.69 -1.95
N LEU A 248 7.64 -11.36 -1.51
CA LEU A 248 6.28 -10.85 -1.63
C LEU A 248 5.80 -10.52 -0.22
N LEU A 249 5.46 -9.26 0.00
CA LEU A 249 4.82 -8.80 1.21
C LEU A 249 3.31 -8.97 1.06
N ALA A 250 2.66 -9.35 2.15
CA ALA A 250 1.22 -9.29 2.31
C ALA A 250 0.92 -8.74 3.71
N ARG A 251 -0.34 -8.46 4.01
CA ARG A 251 -0.75 -7.90 5.31
C ARG A 251 -0.32 -8.79 6.47
N GLN A 252 0.68 -8.33 7.25
CA GLN A 252 1.30 -9.07 8.36
C GLN A 252 1.92 -10.42 7.97
N GLU A 253 2.23 -10.62 6.69
CA GLU A 253 2.80 -11.87 6.20
C GLU A 253 3.90 -11.57 5.18
N LEU A 254 4.91 -12.43 5.12
CA LEU A 254 6.00 -12.31 4.16
C LEU A 254 6.33 -13.66 3.55
N PHE A 255 6.52 -13.67 2.23
CA PHE A 255 6.80 -14.86 1.46
C PHE A 255 8.12 -14.70 0.71
N ILE A 256 8.99 -15.70 0.85
CA ILE A 256 10.33 -15.72 0.29
C ILE A 256 10.39 -16.79 -0.78
N LEU A 257 10.77 -16.40 -1.99
CA LEU A 257 10.95 -17.28 -3.14
C LEU A 257 12.40 -17.19 -3.59
N ASP A 258 13.19 -18.22 -3.26
CA ASP A 258 14.60 -18.33 -3.63
C ASP A 258 14.76 -19.11 -4.95
N GLY A 259 15.71 -18.70 -5.79
CA GLY A 259 16.05 -19.40 -7.02
C GLY A 259 17.33 -18.91 -7.69
N ASN A 260 17.98 -19.78 -8.45
CA ASN A 260 19.22 -19.44 -9.19
C ASN A 260 18.95 -18.66 -10.48
N SER A 261 17.69 -18.50 -10.86
CA SER A 261 17.23 -17.70 -11.98
C SER A 261 15.82 -17.17 -11.70
N TRP A 262 15.39 -16.13 -12.42
CA TRP A 262 14.02 -15.61 -12.30
C TRP A 262 12.95 -16.68 -12.57
N ALA A 263 13.21 -17.56 -13.53
CA ALA A 263 12.30 -18.67 -13.85
C ALA A 263 12.21 -19.70 -12.71
N ASP A 264 13.28 -19.89 -11.95
CA ASP A 264 13.30 -20.79 -10.79
C ASP A 264 12.60 -20.14 -9.59
N ILE A 265 12.81 -18.83 -9.37
CA ILE A 265 12.12 -18.05 -8.33
C ILE A 265 10.60 -18.17 -8.49
N LEU A 266 10.07 -17.96 -9.70
CA LEU A 266 8.62 -18.03 -9.95
C LEU A 266 8.03 -19.45 -9.89
N LYS A 267 8.86 -20.48 -9.71
CA LYS A 267 8.46 -21.89 -9.48
C LYS A 267 8.77 -22.35 -8.06
N ALA A 268 9.47 -21.55 -7.27
CA ALA A 268 9.85 -21.90 -5.92
C ALA A 268 8.62 -22.09 -5.03
N SER A 269 8.73 -22.99 -4.06
CA SER A 269 7.74 -23.07 -2.98
C SER A 269 8.00 -21.91 -2.01
N PRO A 270 7.04 -21.01 -1.76
CA PRO A 270 7.27 -19.86 -0.89
C PRO A 270 7.56 -20.29 0.54
N ARG A 271 8.64 -19.76 1.12
CA ARG A 271 8.92 -19.86 2.54
C ARG A 271 8.21 -18.72 3.25
N HIS A 272 7.42 -19.04 4.27
CA HIS A 272 6.54 -18.09 4.95
C HIS A 272 7.16 -17.59 6.26
N ILE A 273 7.08 -16.29 6.50
CA ILE A 273 7.38 -15.63 7.77
C ILE A 273 6.15 -14.82 8.18
N SER A 274 5.63 -15.08 9.38
CA SER A 274 4.56 -14.24 9.93
C SER A 274 5.13 -12.96 10.49
N LEU A 275 4.51 -11.82 10.17
CA LEU A 275 4.82 -10.49 10.69
C LEU A 275 3.69 -10.01 11.63
N GLN A 276 3.02 -10.95 12.30
CA GLN A 276 1.93 -10.63 13.20
C GLN A 276 2.33 -9.57 14.24
N GLY A 277 1.49 -8.55 14.39
CA GLY A 277 1.73 -7.42 15.27
C GLY A 277 2.44 -6.24 14.61
N ALA A 278 2.92 -6.36 13.37
CA ALA A 278 3.51 -5.25 12.62
C ALA A 278 2.45 -4.21 12.17
N GLY A 279 1.19 -4.62 11.99
CA GLY A 279 0.17 -3.77 11.38
C GLY A 279 0.04 -4.03 9.87
N GLN A 280 -0.59 -3.12 9.14
CA GLN A 280 -0.81 -3.28 7.71
C GLN A 280 0.50 -2.98 6.96
N THR A 281 1.28 -4.02 6.69
CA THR A 281 2.57 -3.96 6.01
C THR A 281 2.38 -3.74 4.50
N GLU A 282 2.97 -2.66 3.98
CA GLU A 282 2.70 -2.12 2.64
C GLU A 282 3.96 -1.82 1.82
N GLY A 283 5.15 -1.82 2.43
CA GLY A 283 6.39 -1.59 1.69
C GLY A 283 7.53 -2.44 2.18
N ALA A 284 8.37 -2.95 1.28
CA ALA A 284 9.57 -3.70 1.61
C ALA A 284 10.75 -3.36 0.69
N ALA A 285 11.92 -3.13 1.26
CA ALA A 285 13.16 -2.93 0.50
C ALA A 285 14.33 -3.65 1.18
N PHE A 286 15.22 -4.25 0.38
CA PHE A 286 16.48 -4.77 0.90
C PHE A 286 17.37 -3.61 1.36
N LYS A 287 17.72 -3.62 2.65
CA LYS A 287 18.76 -2.76 3.24
C LYS A 287 20.15 -3.28 2.84
N ASP A 288 20.29 -4.60 2.88
CA ASP A 288 21.46 -5.38 2.45
C ASP A 288 20.98 -6.80 2.06
N PRO A 289 21.85 -7.73 1.63
CA PRO A 289 21.41 -9.06 1.16
C PRO A 289 20.61 -9.89 2.18
N ASN A 290 20.71 -9.60 3.48
CA ASN A 290 20.09 -10.41 4.54
C ASN A 290 19.12 -9.61 5.42
N THR A 291 18.97 -8.31 5.23
CA THR A 291 18.05 -7.48 6.03
C THR A 291 17.08 -6.70 5.14
N LEU A 292 15.79 -6.79 5.48
CA LEU A 292 14.73 -5.97 4.90
C LEU A 292 14.41 -4.79 5.81
N LEU A 293 14.09 -3.66 5.18
CA LEU A 293 13.32 -2.59 5.79
C LEU A 293 11.86 -2.75 5.34
N ILE A 294 10.92 -2.65 6.28
CA ILE A 294 9.48 -2.81 6.05
C ILE A 294 8.74 -1.59 6.57
N THR A 295 7.80 -1.06 5.80
CA THR A 295 6.90 0.03 6.20
C THR A 295 5.46 -0.43 6.29
N THR A 296 4.69 0.25 7.12
CA THR A 296 3.25 0.01 7.27
C THR A 296 2.44 1.23 6.87
N GLU A 297 1.15 1.03 6.57
CA GLU A 297 0.18 2.10 6.34
C GLU A 297 0.10 3.06 7.53
N GLN A 298 0.29 2.55 8.76
CA GLN A 298 0.33 3.34 9.99
C GLN A 298 1.63 4.14 10.14
N GLY A 299 2.57 3.97 9.21
CA GLY A 299 3.86 4.64 9.16
C GLY A 299 4.93 4.02 10.05
N ASP A 300 4.71 2.83 10.62
CA ASP A 300 5.76 2.16 11.39
C ASP A 300 6.83 1.59 10.47
N VAL A 301 8.09 1.65 10.91
CA VAL A 301 9.25 1.16 10.18
C VAL A 301 9.86 0.01 10.97
N TYR A 302 10.07 -1.12 10.29
CA TYR A 302 10.67 -2.32 10.87
C TYR A 302 11.90 -2.77 10.08
N GLU A 303 12.83 -3.40 10.76
CA GLU A 303 13.86 -4.24 10.15
C GLU A 303 13.55 -5.72 10.39
N LEU A 304 13.82 -6.56 9.39
CA LEU A 304 13.73 -8.01 9.50
C LEU A 304 15.00 -8.64 8.94
N ASP A 305 15.69 -9.44 9.76
CA ASP A 305 16.80 -10.28 9.31
C ASP A 305 16.25 -11.60 8.73
N LEU A 306 16.75 -12.04 7.56
CA LEU A 306 16.20 -13.13 6.72
C LEU A 306 16.91 -14.49 6.80
#